data_AF-A0A829GSF7-F1
#
_entry.id   AF-A0A829GSF7-F1
#
_cell.length_a   1.000
_cell.length_b   1.000
_cell.length_c   1.000
_cell.angle_alpha   90.00
_cell.angle_beta   90.00
_cell.angle_gamma   90.00
#
_symmetry.space_group_name_H-M   'P 1'
#
loop_
_entity.id
_entity.type
_entity.pdbx_description
1 polymer ?
#
loop_
_entity_poly.entity_id
_entity_poly.type
_entity_poly.pdbx_seq_one_letter_code
_entity_poly.pdbx_strand_id
1 'polypeptide(L)'
;MLNKGLFSSDKDDWETPQKLFEKLNDRYHFVIDLAATSKNAKCKNYYTVEDDALSKDWSKVNGPKWLNPPYGRQLGLWVYLLNQMQRPHSLAHTGENRH
;
A
#
# COMPACT_ATOMS: atom_id res chain seq x y z
N MET A 1 -5.52 -33.87 11.59
CA MET A 1 -4.50 -33.90 10.50
C MET A 1 -4.29 -32.47 10.03
N LEU A 2 -3.11 -31.89 10.28
CA LEU A 2 -2.76 -30.52 9.89
C LEU A 2 -2.00 -30.57 8.56
N ASN A 3 -2.48 -29.83 7.55
CA ASN A 3 -1.94 -29.83 6.19
C ASN A 3 -0.49 -29.35 6.15
N LYS A 4 0.42 -30.26 5.75
CA LYS A 4 1.78 -29.99 5.30
C LYS A 4 1.74 -29.20 3.99
N GLY A 5 1.68 -27.87 4.07
CA GLY A 5 1.70 -27.03 2.87
C GLY A 5 2.29 -25.63 3.05
N LEU A 6 2.87 -25.31 4.21
CA LEU A 6 3.31 -23.94 4.53
C LEU A 6 4.80 -23.65 4.31
N PHE A 7 5.61 -24.62 3.87
CA PHE A 7 7.03 -24.38 3.66
C PHE A 7 7.57 -25.16 2.45
N SER A 8 7.43 -24.58 1.26
CA SER A 8 8.36 -24.82 0.15
C SER A 8 9.05 -23.49 -0.17
N SER A 9 10.27 -23.38 0.33
CA SER A 9 11.17 -22.23 0.28
C SER A 9 11.97 -22.23 -1.03
N ASP A 10 11.37 -21.81 -2.15
CA ASP A 10 12.12 -21.74 -3.42
C ASP A 10 11.80 -20.54 -4.32
N LYS A 11 11.14 -19.51 -3.81
CA LYS A 11 10.98 -18.27 -4.55
C LYS A 11 11.19 -17.06 -3.66
N ASP A 12 12.35 -16.44 -3.80
CA ASP A 12 12.62 -15.03 -3.49
C ASP A 12 11.82 -14.07 -4.40
N ASP A 13 10.64 -14.49 -4.87
CA ASP A 13 9.67 -13.62 -5.51
C ASP A 13 8.77 -13.08 -4.39
N TRP A 14 9.25 -12.06 -3.67
CA TRP A 14 8.57 -11.35 -2.56
C TRP A 14 7.26 -10.64 -2.95
N GLU A 15 6.67 -11.05 -4.08
CA GLU A 15 5.41 -10.57 -4.60
C GLU A 15 4.25 -11.32 -3.92
N THR A 16 3.15 -10.59 -3.67
CA THR A 16 1.92 -11.23 -3.20
C THR A 16 1.39 -12.23 -4.24
N PRO A 17 1.15 -13.50 -3.86
CA PRO A 17 0.53 -14.48 -4.75
C PRO A 17 -0.78 -13.95 -5.32
N GLN A 18 -0.96 -14.08 -6.63
CA GLN A 18 -2.10 -13.49 -7.35
C GLN A 18 -3.47 -13.84 -6.74
N LYS A 19 -3.67 -15.11 -6.37
CA LYS A 19 -4.92 -15.58 -5.73
C LYS A 19 -5.22 -14.93 -4.38
N LEU A 20 -4.18 -14.55 -3.63
CA LEU A 20 -4.36 -13.86 -2.35
C LEU A 20 -4.79 -12.41 -2.61
N PHE A 21 -4.11 -11.73 -3.56
CA PHE A 21 -4.51 -10.39 -3.98
C PHE A 21 -5.96 -10.37 -4.49
N GLU A 22 -6.35 -11.29 -5.37
CA GLU A 22 -7.70 -11.34 -5.95
C GLU A 22 -8.78 -11.47 -4.89
N LYS A 23 -8.60 -12.33 -3.88
CA LYS A 23 -9.55 -12.46 -2.76
C LYS A 23 -9.69 -11.17 -1.95
N LEU A 24 -8.60 -10.43 -1.77
CA LEU A 24 -8.62 -9.15 -1.04
C LEU A 24 -9.23 -8.06 -1.92
N ASN A 25 -8.92 -8.05 -3.21
CA ASN A 25 -9.44 -7.09 -4.17
C ASN A 25 -10.95 -7.28 -4.42
N ASP A 26 -11.45 -8.51 -4.36
CA ASP A 26 -12.88 -8.80 -4.41
C ASP A 26 -13.63 -8.20 -3.19
N ARG A 27 -12.96 -8.15 -2.04
CA ARG A 27 -13.54 -7.58 -0.81
C ARG A 27 -13.40 -6.06 -0.71
N TYR A 28 -12.27 -5.51 -1.12
CA TYR A 28 -11.91 -4.11 -0.85
C TYR A 28 -11.84 -3.24 -2.11
N HIS A 29 -11.82 -3.82 -3.31
CA HIS A 29 -11.80 -3.11 -4.59
C HIS A 29 -10.70 -2.03 -4.66
N PHE A 30 -9.44 -2.45 -4.66
CA PHE A 30 -8.29 -1.55 -4.65
C PHE A 30 -8.19 -0.74 -5.95
N VAL A 31 -7.93 0.56 -5.81
CA VAL A 31 -7.90 1.52 -6.93
C VAL A 31 -6.49 1.80 -7.45
N ILE A 32 -5.46 1.49 -6.65
CA ILE A 32 -4.04 1.71 -6.97
C ILE A 32 -3.16 0.70 -6.23
N ASP A 33 -2.05 0.32 -6.86
CA ASP A 33 -0.94 -0.41 -6.24
C ASP A 33 0.22 0.55 -5.98
N LEU A 34 0.52 0.81 -4.70
CA LEU A 34 1.46 1.86 -4.30
C LEU A 34 2.93 1.45 -4.39
N ALA A 35 3.23 0.17 -4.58
CA ALA A 35 4.60 -0.32 -4.62
C ALA A 35 4.72 -1.48 -5.60
N ALA A 36 4.76 -1.14 -6.89
CA ALA A 36 4.84 -2.12 -7.97
C ALA A 36 5.88 -1.72 -9.03
N THR A 37 5.96 -2.54 -10.06
CA THR A 37 6.64 -2.32 -11.33
C THR A 37 5.64 -2.61 -12.43
N SER A 38 5.94 -2.23 -13.67
CA SER A 38 5.09 -2.54 -14.82
C SER A 38 4.84 -4.03 -15.06
N LYS A 39 5.65 -4.90 -14.45
CA LYS A 39 5.57 -6.37 -14.61
C LYS A 39 4.77 -7.06 -13.51
N ASN A 40 4.63 -6.45 -12.33
CA ASN A 40 4.01 -7.08 -11.16
C ASN A 40 2.87 -6.26 -10.53
N ALA A 41 2.45 -5.19 -11.17
CA ALA A 41 1.33 -4.36 -10.71
C ALA A 41 0.04 -5.19 -10.55
N LYS A 42 -0.58 -5.05 -9.38
CA LYS A 42 -1.86 -5.73 -9.06
C LYS A 42 -3.09 -4.92 -9.43
N CYS A 43 -2.92 -3.61 -9.60
CA CYS A 43 -3.96 -2.68 -10.05
C CYS A 43 -3.60 -2.08 -11.41
N LYS A 44 -4.62 -1.60 -12.14
CA LYS A 44 -4.40 -0.85 -13.40
C LYS A 44 -3.59 0.43 -13.19
N ASN A 45 -3.86 1.12 -12.08
CA ASN A 45 -3.05 2.25 -11.63
C ASN A 45 -2.01 1.72 -10.65
N TYR A 46 -0.77 2.13 -10.80
CA TYR A 46 0.29 1.78 -9.87
C TYR A 46 1.37 2.85 -9.85
N TYR A 47 2.12 2.89 -8.75
CA TYR A 47 3.37 3.64 -8.66
C TYR A 47 4.56 2.71 -8.74
N THR A 48 5.56 3.14 -9.50
CA THR A 48 6.87 2.48 -9.54
C THR A 48 7.82 3.04 -8.49
N VAL A 49 9.00 2.42 -8.37
CA VAL A 49 10.07 2.94 -7.52
C VAL A 49 10.46 4.36 -7.94
N GLU A 50 10.44 4.64 -9.25
CA GLU A 50 10.75 5.96 -9.82
C GLU A 50 9.66 6.99 -9.56
N ASP A 51 8.39 6.57 -9.47
CA ASP A 51 7.30 7.48 -9.10
C ASP A 51 7.44 7.99 -7.67
N ASP A 52 8.18 7.27 -6.81
CA ASP A 52 8.32 7.52 -5.38
C ASP A 52 6.97 7.76 -4.71
N ALA A 53 6.22 6.68 -4.52
CA ALA A 53 4.91 6.75 -3.87
C ALA A 53 4.96 7.44 -2.50
N LEU A 54 6.09 7.40 -1.76
CA LEU A 54 6.22 8.04 -0.46
C LEU A 54 6.17 9.58 -0.55
N SER A 55 6.56 10.14 -1.70
CA SER A 55 6.47 11.58 -1.98
C SER A 55 5.08 12.05 -2.40
N LYS A 56 4.15 11.13 -2.70
CA LYS A 56 2.82 11.47 -3.23
C LYS A 56 1.85 11.81 -2.11
N ASP A 57 0.95 12.74 -2.42
CA ASP A 57 -0.23 13.00 -1.58
C ASP A 57 -1.31 11.95 -1.85
N TRP A 58 -1.41 10.95 -0.98
CA TRP A 58 -2.35 9.84 -1.12
C TRP A 58 -3.80 10.24 -0.85
N SER A 59 -4.05 11.41 -0.25
CA SER A 59 -5.41 11.93 -0.03
C SER A 59 -6.12 12.21 -1.35
N LYS A 60 -5.37 12.48 -2.43
CA LYS A 60 -5.89 12.72 -3.78
C LYS A 60 -6.34 11.44 -4.49
N VAL A 61 -5.99 10.26 -3.96
CA VAL A 61 -6.41 8.98 -4.51
C VAL A 61 -7.66 8.50 -3.78
N ASN A 62 -8.81 8.59 -4.44
CA ASN A 62 -10.09 8.17 -3.88
C ASN A 62 -10.24 6.65 -3.94
N GLY A 63 -10.28 6.02 -2.77
CA GLY A 63 -10.55 4.60 -2.61
C GLY A 63 -9.43 3.81 -1.92
N PRO A 64 -9.64 2.49 -1.72
CA PRO A 64 -8.70 1.61 -1.05
C PRO A 64 -7.42 1.41 -1.85
N LYS A 65 -6.28 1.41 -1.17
CA LYS A 65 -4.95 1.37 -1.78
C LYS A 65 -4.29 0.06 -1.44
N TRP A 66 -3.76 -0.64 -2.43
CA TRP A 66 -2.94 -1.82 -2.21
C TRP A 66 -1.49 -1.41 -1.97
N LEU A 67 -0.83 -2.05 -1.02
CA LEU A 67 0.58 -1.83 -0.73
C LEU A 67 1.21 -3.16 -0.36
N ASN A 68 2.09 -3.67 -1.23
CA ASN A 68 2.99 -4.78 -0.93
C ASN A 68 4.43 -4.25 -0.98
N PRO A 69 4.91 -3.57 0.09
CA PRO A 69 6.21 -2.91 0.04
C PRO A 69 7.32 -3.98 -0.05
N PRO A 70 8.46 -3.68 -0.69
CA PRO A 70 9.60 -4.59 -0.67
C PRO A 70 9.99 -4.89 0.77
N TYR A 71 9.99 -6.16 1.14
CA TYR A 71 10.37 -6.62 2.48
C TYR A 71 11.84 -6.24 2.73
N GLY A 72 12.11 -5.47 3.79
CA GLY A 72 13.45 -4.98 4.10
C GLY A 72 13.47 -3.69 4.91
N ARG A 73 14.60 -2.97 4.88
CA ARG A 73 14.88 -1.78 5.70
C ARG A 73 13.87 -0.63 5.56
N GLN A 74 13.09 -0.60 4.48
CA GLN A 74 12.12 0.47 4.20
C GLN A 74 10.73 0.23 4.82
N LEU A 75 10.44 -0.96 5.35
CA LEU A 75 9.12 -1.29 5.93
C LEU A 75 8.69 -0.32 7.04
N GLY A 76 9.64 0.12 7.88
CA GLY A 76 9.38 1.09 8.95
C GLY A 76 8.86 2.45 8.43
N LEU A 77 9.33 2.88 7.26
CA LEU A 77 8.92 4.14 6.64
C LEU A 77 7.46 4.07 6.13
N TRP A 78 7.10 2.93 5.53
CA TRP A 78 5.72 2.67 5.08
C TRP A 78 4.74 2.64 6.25
N VAL A 79 5.09 1.95 7.36
CA VAL A 79 4.26 1.92 8.57
C VAL A 79 4.09 3.32 9.17
N TYR A 80 5.16 4.11 9.20
CA TYR A 80 5.10 5.49 9.68
C TYR A 80 4.11 6.33 8.85
N LEU A 81 4.18 6.29 7.51
CA LEU A 81 3.25 7.06 6.66
C LEU A 81 1.80 6.57 6.78
N LEU A 82 1.58 5.26 6.85
CA LEU A 82 0.24 4.71 7.08
C LEU A 82 -0.36 5.24 8.40
N ASN A 83 0.46 5.34 9.45
CA ASN A 83 0.03 5.92 10.71
C ASN A 83 -0.29 7.41 10.57
N GLN A 84 0.52 8.19 9.84
CA GLN A 84 0.24 9.61 9.59
C GLN A 84 -1.09 9.84 8.85
N MET A 85 -1.43 8.98 7.88
CA MET A 85 -2.70 9.08 7.14
C MET A 85 -3.94 8.69 7.95
N GLN A 86 -3.80 7.79 8.93
CA GLN A 86 -4.91 7.42 9.82
C GLN A 86 -5.19 8.48 10.86
N ARG A 87 -4.28 9.43 11.07
CA ARG A 87 -4.57 10.60 11.91
C ARG A 87 -5.60 11.44 11.15
N PRO A 88 -6.77 11.72 11.74
CA PRO A 88 -7.68 12.68 11.14
C PRO A 88 -6.91 13.99 10.95
N HIS A 89 -7.08 14.60 9.77
CA HIS A 89 -6.59 15.94 9.42
C HIS A 89 -7.30 16.97 10.32
N SER A 90 -7.05 16.89 11.62
CA SER A 90 -7.46 17.89 12.60
C SER A 90 -6.39 18.95 12.60
N LEU A 91 -6.82 20.19 12.38
CA LEU A 91 -6.07 21.44 12.50
C LEU A 91 -5.33 21.92 11.23
N ALA A 92 -6.11 22.27 10.21
CA ALA A 92 -5.88 23.53 9.49
C ALA A 92 -7.26 24.18 9.29
N HIS A 93 -7.38 25.48 9.58
CA HIS A 93 -8.61 26.28 9.67
C HIS A 93 -9.25 26.37 11.07
N THR A 94 -8.55 27.00 12.00
CA THR A 94 -9.18 28.01 12.88
C THR A 94 -8.16 29.15 13.07
N GLY A 95 -8.08 29.99 12.04
CA GLY A 95 -7.42 31.28 12.09
C GLY A 95 -8.44 32.38 11.87
N GLU A 96 -9.60 32.29 12.50
CA GLU A 96 -10.51 33.42 12.67
C GLU A 96 -10.42 33.91 14.11
N ASN A 97 -10.39 35.25 14.21
CA ASN A 97 -10.35 36.11 15.39
C ASN A 97 -8.98 36.45 15.98
N ARG A 98 -8.54 37.67 15.67
CA ARG A 98 -8.26 38.69 16.69
C ARG A 98 -8.47 40.11 16.11
N HIS A 99 -9.54 40.74 16.63
CA HIS A 99 -9.88 42.18 16.67
C HIS A 99 -10.14 42.95 15.38
#